data_AF-B4CW48-F1
#
_entry.id   AF-B4CW48-F1
#
_cell.length_a   1.000
_cell.length_b   1.000
_cell.length_c   1.000
_cell.angle_alpha   90.00
_cell.angle_beta   90.00
_cell.angle_gamma   90.00
#
_symmetry.space_group_name_H-M   'P 1'
#
loop_
_entity.id
_entity.type
_entity.pdbx_description
1 polymer ?
#
loop_
_entity_poly.entity_id
_entity_poly.type
_entity_poly.pdbx_seq_one_letter_code
_entity_poly.pdbx_strand_id
1 'polypeptide(L)'
;MKVVDGLTLPAEHRALLRPGEVLECDGHEAHRLPRFFYEIDSWAHAKETQLTPHFTLSELITVDCREADLLLHSFPHYVPCAVIVLARYLEDFRQRVDAPVCIAVNGGYRSPAHRLAGRPNPHIWAAAANIYRVGDTWLDSQKSIERYARIAESLGPEVFVRPFGFNPGETDDHLHVDLGYLLSTPRGYSELQ
;
A
#
# COMPACT_ATOMS: atom_id res chain seq x y z
N MET A 1 -14.21 10.30 -0.12
CA MET A 1 -13.03 10.61 -0.95
C MET A 1 -13.47 10.77 -2.40
N LYS A 2 -12.92 11.75 -3.13
CA LYS A 2 -13.18 11.95 -4.56
C LYS A 2 -12.40 10.89 -5.37
N VAL A 3 -13.09 10.18 -6.25
CA VAL A 3 -12.47 9.24 -7.19
C VAL A 3 -12.05 9.99 -8.45
N VAL A 4 -10.88 9.66 -8.99
CA VAL A 4 -10.36 10.19 -10.23
C VAL A 4 -9.88 9.05 -11.13
N ASP A 5 -10.19 9.17 -12.42
CA ASP A 5 -9.56 8.35 -13.46
C ASP A 5 -8.17 8.92 -13.78
N GLY A 6 -7.13 8.14 -13.51
CA GLY A 6 -5.74 8.50 -13.74
C GLY A 6 -5.44 8.91 -15.18
N LEU A 7 -6.18 8.38 -16.17
CA LEU A 7 -5.99 8.77 -17.57
C LEU A 7 -6.38 10.24 -17.84
N THR A 8 -7.20 10.83 -16.97
CA THR A 8 -7.66 12.22 -17.10
C THR A 8 -6.77 13.24 -16.37
N LEU A 9 -5.78 12.78 -15.60
CA LEU A 9 -4.84 13.63 -14.87
C LEU A 9 -3.91 14.42 -15.81
N PRO A 10 -3.28 15.53 -15.37
CA PRO A 10 -2.25 16.21 -16.13
C PRO A 10 -1.11 15.27 -16.57
N ALA A 11 -0.49 15.56 -17.73
CA ALA A 11 0.53 14.70 -18.32
C ALA A 11 1.71 14.39 -17.36
N GLU A 12 2.14 15.37 -16.58
CA GLU A 12 3.17 15.23 -15.56
C GLU A 12 2.80 14.21 -14.47
N HIS A 13 1.54 14.18 -14.03
CA HIS A 13 1.06 13.22 -13.05
C HIS A 13 0.95 11.82 -13.66
N ARG A 14 0.45 11.73 -14.91
CA ARG A 14 0.36 10.45 -15.62
C ARG A 14 1.73 9.82 -15.86
N ALA A 15 2.76 10.62 -16.14
CA ALA A 15 4.11 10.13 -16.32
C ALA A 15 4.68 9.45 -15.05
N LEU A 16 4.25 9.90 -13.87
CA LEU A 16 4.71 9.37 -12.57
C LEU A 16 3.83 8.20 -12.07
N LEU A 17 2.51 8.32 -12.22
CA LEU A 17 1.53 7.34 -11.74
C LEU A 17 1.26 6.20 -12.73
N ARG A 18 1.62 6.39 -14.00
CA ARG A 18 1.55 5.38 -15.08
C ARG A 18 0.21 4.62 -15.11
N PRO A 19 -0.93 5.32 -15.08
CA PRO A 19 -2.24 4.74 -14.83
C PRO A 19 -2.62 3.70 -15.88
N GLY A 20 -2.87 2.47 -15.43
CA GLY A 20 -3.28 1.38 -16.32
C GLY A 20 -2.20 0.82 -17.24
N GLU A 21 -0.94 1.27 -17.13
CA GLU A 21 0.17 0.65 -17.87
C GLU A 21 0.46 -0.77 -17.38
N VAL A 22 1.03 -1.61 -18.24
CA VAL A 22 1.52 -2.93 -17.83
C VAL A 22 2.95 -2.79 -17.32
N LEU A 23 3.20 -3.36 -16.15
CA LEU A 23 4.50 -3.35 -15.49
C LEU A 23 4.99 -4.79 -15.32
N GLU A 24 6.16 -5.08 -15.88
CA GLU A 24 6.86 -6.34 -15.64
C GLU A 24 7.36 -6.38 -14.19
N CYS A 25 7.01 -7.45 -13.49
CA CYS A 25 7.40 -7.72 -12.12
C CYS A 25 8.43 -8.85 -12.09
N ASP A 26 9.06 -9.05 -10.92
CA ASP A 26 10.03 -10.14 -10.74
C ASP A 26 9.38 -11.49 -11.11
N GLY A 27 10.13 -12.36 -11.81
CA GLY A 27 9.64 -13.69 -12.19
C GLY A 27 8.91 -13.78 -13.54
N HIS A 28 9.04 -12.78 -14.42
CA HIS A 28 8.38 -12.71 -15.75
C HIS A 28 6.85 -12.55 -15.69
N GLU A 29 6.32 -12.13 -14.56
CA GLU A 29 4.91 -11.76 -14.45
C GLU A 29 4.71 -10.33 -14.93
N ALA A 30 3.54 -10.05 -15.51
CA ALA A 30 3.18 -8.73 -15.97
C ALA A 30 1.81 -8.34 -15.40
N HIS A 31 1.79 -7.24 -14.66
CA HIS A 31 0.59 -6.77 -13.95
C HIS A 31 0.24 -5.37 -14.41
N ARG A 32 -1.06 -5.09 -14.54
CA ARG A 32 -1.53 -3.75 -14.89
C ARG A 32 -1.50 -2.87 -13.65
N LEU A 33 -0.97 -1.66 -13.77
CA LEU A 33 -0.96 -0.64 -12.71
C LEU A 33 -2.37 -0.09 -12.45
N PRO A 34 -2.64 0.40 -11.22
CA PRO A 34 -3.91 1.04 -10.91
C PRO A 34 -4.24 2.19 -11.86
N ARG A 35 -5.51 2.28 -12.28
CA ARG A 35 -6.03 3.39 -13.07
C ARG A 35 -6.85 4.37 -12.24
N PHE A 36 -7.59 3.88 -11.24
CA PHE A 36 -8.48 4.71 -10.44
C PHE A 36 -7.87 5.02 -9.08
N PHE A 37 -7.91 6.31 -8.74
CA PHE A 37 -7.27 6.84 -7.54
C PHE A 37 -8.26 7.61 -6.69
N TYR A 38 -8.02 7.68 -5.38
CA TYR A 38 -8.58 8.72 -4.53
C TYR A 38 -7.67 9.96 -4.58
N GLU A 39 -8.29 11.12 -4.77
CA GLU A 39 -7.62 12.43 -4.71
C GLU A 39 -7.57 12.93 -3.27
N ILE A 40 -6.39 13.39 -2.85
CA ILE A 40 -6.09 13.84 -1.48
C ILE A 40 -5.52 15.25 -1.57
N ASP A 41 -6.27 16.24 -1.11
CA ASP A 41 -5.90 17.66 -1.32
C ASP A 41 -4.93 18.23 -0.28
N SER A 42 -4.72 17.53 0.84
CA SER A 42 -3.79 17.96 1.89
C SER A 42 -3.48 16.83 2.88
N TRP A 43 -2.44 17.02 3.69
CA TRP A 43 -2.16 16.12 4.82
C TRP A 43 -3.25 16.13 5.90
N ALA A 44 -3.94 17.26 6.10
CA ALA A 44 -5.09 17.32 7.00
C ALA A 44 -6.22 16.42 6.50
N HIS A 45 -6.55 16.51 5.21
CA HIS A 45 -7.51 15.62 4.55
C HIS A 45 -7.12 14.14 4.73
N ALA A 46 -5.84 13.79 4.53
CA ALA A 46 -5.36 12.42 4.74
C ALA A 46 -5.52 11.92 6.19
N LYS A 47 -5.23 12.78 7.18
CA LYS A 47 -5.33 12.43 8.62
C LYS A 47 -6.77 12.32 9.10
N GLU A 48 -7.66 13.13 8.56
CA GLU A 48 -9.08 13.15 8.94
C GLU A 48 -9.87 12.06 8.22
N THR A 49 -9.35 11.53 7.10
CA THR A 49 -10.00 10.44 6.37
C THR A 49 -9.78 9.10 7.06
N GLN A 50 -10.77 8.67 7.83
CA GLN A 50 -10.83 7.33 8.39
C GLN A 50 -11.24 6.31 7.32
N LEU A 51 -10.42 5.28 7.11
CA LEU A 51 -10.71 4.17 6.19
C LEU A 51 -11.40 3.01 6.92
N THR A 52 -10.95 2.75 8.16
CA THR A 52 -11.57 1.85 9.14
C THR A 52 -11.55 2.52 10.52
N PRO A 53 -12.16 1.93 11.57
CA PRO A 53 -12.16 2.53 12.90
C PRO A 53 -10.77 2.86 13.46
N HIS A 54 -9.73 2.11 13.07
CA HIS A 54 -8.38 2.27 13.62
C HIS A 54 -7.30 2.67 12.63
N PHE A 55 -7.63 2.83 11.35
CA PHE A 55 -6.67 3.24 10.32
C PHE A 55 -7.18 4.44 9.53
N THR A 56 -6.36 5.48 9.49
CA THR A 56 -6.55 6.66 8.64
C THR A 56 -5.78 6.51 7.34
N LEU A 57 -6.16 7.30 6.33
CA LEU A 57 -5.46 7.29 5.05
C LEU A 57 -4.00 7.73 5.18
N SER A 58 -3.71 8.67 6.09
CA SER A 58 -2.35 9.17 6.33
C SER A 58 -1.35 8.09 6.76
N GLU A 59 -1.81 6.98 7.32
CA GLU A 59 -0.96 5.86 7.75
C GLU A 59 -0.62 4.91 6.59
N LEU A 60 -1.40 4.95 5.50
CA LEU A 60 -1.27 4.05 4.35
C LEU A 60 -0.74 4.74 3.10
N ILE A 61 -0.52 6.06 3.14
CA ILE A 61 0.15 6.79 2.07
C ILE A 61 1.53 7.21 2.54
N THR A 62 2.56 6.80 1.80
CA THR A 62 3.90 7.32 1.99
C THR A 62 4.19 8.30 0.86
N VAL A 63 4.50 9.53 1.25
CA VAL A 63 5.16 10.49 0.36
C VAL A 63 6.39 10.96 1.11
N ASP A 64 7.54 10.39 0.77
CA ASP A 64 8.82 10.67 1.41
C ASP A 64 9.83 11.28 0.42
N CYS A 65 11.03 11.58 0.89
CA CYS A 65 12.08 12.19 0.05
C CYS A 65 12.58 11.32 -1.10
N ARG A 66 12.07 10.09 -1.26
CA ARG A 66 12.34 9.15 -2.35
C ARG A 66 11.24 9.17 -3.41
N GLU A 67 10.13 9.86 -3.18
CA GLU A 67 9.16 10.17 -4.23
C GLU A 67 9.73 11.15 -5.26
N ALA A 68 9.03 11.24 -6.40
CA ALA A 68 9.29 12.27 -7.40
C ALA A 68 8.87 13.65 -6.89
N ASP A 69 9.64 14.70 -7.23
CA ASP A 69 9.49 16.06 -6.68
C ASP A 69 8.05 16.60 -6.76
N LEU A 70 7.35 16.35 -7.88
CA LEU A 70 5.96 16.77 -8.06
C LEU A 70 5.05 16.14 -6.99
N LEU A 71 5.13 14.81 -6.83
CA LEU A 71 4.32 14.07 -5.87
C LEU A 71 4.75 14.31 -4.42
N LEU A 72 6.00 14.72 -4.19
CA LEU A 72 6.52 15.05 -2.87
C LEU A 72 6.04 16.41 -2.36
N HIS A 73 6.00 17.41 -3.24
CA HIS A 73 5.85 18.81 -2.85
C HIS A 73 4.49 19.41 -3.20
N SER A 74 3.72 18.77 -4.09
CA SER A 74 2.50 19.35 -4.63
C SER A 74 1.30 18.46 -4.36
N PHE A 75 0.31 19.00 -3.66
CA PHE A 75 -1.03 18.45 -3.66
C PHE A 75 -1.75 18.80 -4.97
N PRO A 76 -2.70 17.96 -5.42
CA PRO A 76 -3.20 16.76 -4.75
C PRO A 76 -2.27 15.53 -4.87
N HIS A 77 -2.32 14.66 -3.86
CA HIS A 77 -1.75 13.31 -3.94
C HIS A 77 -2.81 12.31 -4.40
N TYR A 78 -2.36 11.21 -5.00
CA TYR A 78 -3.23 10.19 -5.57
C TYR A 78 -2.85 8.81 -5.03
N VAL A 79 -3.83 8.09 -4.48
CA VAL A 79 -3.66 6.74 -3.94
C VAL A 79 -4.58 5.75 -4.67
N PRO A 80 -4.11 4.57 -5.09
CA PRO A 80 -4.96 3.54 -5.70
C PRO A 80 -6.18 3.22 -4.84
N CYS A 81 -7.34 3.02 -5.48
CA CYS A 81 -8.59 2.74 -4.76
C CYS A 81 -8.55 1.44 -3.91
N ALA A 82 -7.64 0.51 -4.26
CA ALA A 82 -7.41 -0.72 -3.52
C ALA A 82 -6.97 -0.51 -2.05
N VAL A 83 -6.49 0.69 -1.69
CA VAL A 83 -6.08 1.03 -0.31
C VAL A 83 -7.18 0.76 0.73
N ILE A 84 -8.46 0.85 0.36
CA ILE A 84 -9.57 0.54 1.27
C ILE A 84 -9.60 -0.94 1.63
N VAL A 85 -9.27 -1.83 0.69
CA VAL A 85 -9.25 -3.28 0.93
C VAL A 85 -8.09 -3.63 1.87
N LEU A 86 -6.91 -3.04 1.65
CA LEU A 86 -5.78 -3.15 2.58
C LEU A 86 -6.16 -2.65 3.98
N ALA A 87 -6.82 -1.50 4.09
CA ALA A 87 -7.24 -0.96 5.38
C ALA A 87 -8.21 -1.91 6.11
N ARG A 88 -9.14 -2.55 5.39
CA ARG A 88 -10.07 -3.55 5.96
C ARG A 88 -9.34 -4.78 6.45
N TYR A 89 -8.40 -5.30 5.66
CA TYR A 89 -7.54 -6.39 6.09
C TYR A 89 -6.75 -6.04 7.36
N LEU A 90 -6.16 -4.84 7.42
CA LEU A 90 -5.40 -4.38 8.59
C LEU A 90 -6.30 -4.24 9.84
N GLU A 91 -7.55 -3.84 9.66
CA GLU A 91 -8.56 -3.82 10.73
C GLU A 91 -8.86 -5.23 11.25
N ASP A 92 -9.05 -6.20 10.36
CA ASP A 92 -9.30 -7.60 10.74
C ASP A 92 -8.06 -8.20 11.42
N PHE A 93 -6.86 -7.89 10.95
CA PHE A 93 -5.60 -8.28 11.59
C PHE A 93 -5.49 -7.67 12.98
N ARG A 94 -5.75 -6.37 13.12
CA ARG A 94 -5.77 -5.67 14.41
C ARG A 94 -6.75 -6.33 15.39
N GLN A 95 -7.97 -6.67 14.95
CA GLN A 95 -8.95 -7.37 15.77
C GLN A 95 -8.47 -8.76 16.18
N ARG A 96 -7.81 -9.49 15.27
CA ARG A 96 -7.29 -10.84 15.55
C ARG A 96 -6.13 -10.83 16.55
N VAL A 97 -5.26 -9.82 16.50
CA VAL A 97 -4.14 -9.68 17.45
C VAL A 97 -4.55 -8.99 18.76
N ASP A 98 -5.75 -8.40 18.81
CA ASP A 98 -6.31 -7.65 19.93
C ASP A 98 -5.35 -6.59 20.49
N ALA A 99 -4.70 -5.85 19.59
CA ALA A 99 -3.70 -4.85 19.94
C ALA A 99 -3.55 -3.80 18.84
N PRO A 100 -3.01 -2.61 19.16
CA PRO A 100 -2.61 -1.63 18.16
C PRO A 100 -1.64 -2.21 17.13
N VAL A 101 -1.79 -1.85 15.86
CA VAL A 101 -0.90 -2.26 14.76
C VAL A 101 -0.29 -0.99 14.18
N CYS A 102 1.03 -0.89 14.18
CA CYS A 102 1.74 0.32 13.76
C CYS A 102 2.40 0.09 12.40
N ILE A 103 1.98 0.88 11.41
CA ILE A 103 2.53 0.85 10.05
C ILE A 103 3.79 1.70 9.98
N ALA A 104 4.83 1.19 9.33
CA ALA A 104 6.08 1.90 9.14
C ALA A 104 5.84 3.14 8.26
N VAL A 105 6.61 4.21 8.46
CA VAL A 105 6.46 5.48 7.71
C VAL A 105 6.55 5.25 6.19
N ASN A 106 7.37 4.29 5.77
CA ASN A 106 7.54 3.88 4.37
C ASN A 106 6.81 2.58 4.03
N GLY A 107 5.90 2.16 4.90
CA GLY A 107 5.27 0.86 4.85
C GLY A 107 3.99 0.82 4.04
N GLY A 108 3.44 1.94 3.57
CA GLY A 108 2.17 1.97 2.83
C GLY A 108 2.34 2.00 1.31
N TYR A 109 1.43 2.70 0.64
CA TYR A 109 1.49 2.98 -0.79
C TYR A 109 2.75 3.78 -1.17
N ARG A 110 3.34 3.41 -2.31
CA ARG A 110 4.45 4.12 -2.97
C ARG A 110 4.10 4.27 -4.45
N SER A 111 4.35 5.44 -5.05
CA SER A 111 4.07 5.64 -6.46
C SER A 111 5.00 4.77 -7.36
N PRO A 112 4.64 4.52 -8.63
CA PRO A 112 5.56 3.88 -9.57
C PRO A 112 6.86 4.66 -9.79
N ALA A 113 6.88 5.97 -9.52
CA ALA A 113 8.04 6.84 -9.64
C ALA A 113 8.93 6.86 -8.37
N HIS A 114 8.47 6.26 -7.27
CA HIS A 114 9.21 6.19 -6.01
C HIS A 114 10.55 5.44 -6.21
N ARG A 115 11.68 5.95 -5.70
CA ARG A 115 13.01 5.33 -5.97
C ARG A 115 13.16 3.88 -5.49
N LEU A 116 12.38 3.47 -4.48
CA LEU A 116 12.32 2.07 -4.02
C LEU A 116 11.42 1.16 -4.89
N ALA A 117 10.73 1.70 -5.89
CA ALA A 117 9.94 0.93 -6.86
C ALA A 117 10.81 0.28 -7.95
N GLY A 118 12.15 0.33 -7.83
CA GLY A 118 13.09 -0.30 -8.77
C GLY A 118 12.90 -1.81 -8.94
N ARG A 119 12.16 -2.46 -8.03
CA ARG A 119 11.50 -3.75 -8.27
C ARG A 119 10.01 -3.62 -7.99
N PRO A 120 9.16 -3.67 -9.03
CA PRO A 120 7.72 -3.58 -8.87
C PRO A 120 7.20 -4.59 -7.85
N ASN A 121 6.37 -4.11 -6.93
CA ASN A 121 5.80 -4.91 -5.87
C ASN A 121 4.43 -4.34 -5.44
N PRO A 122 3.64 -5.09 -4.66
CA PRO A 122 2.28 -4.71 -4.30
C PRO A 122 2.11 -3.36 -3.55
N HIS A 123 3.17 -2.73 -3.04
CA HIS A 123 3.08 -1.35 -2.53
C HIS A 123 2.63 -0.36 -3.62
N ILE A 124 2.98 -0.60 -4.90
CA ILE A 124 2.57 0.24 -6.03
C ILE A 124 1.06 0.12 -6.31
N TRP A 125 0.44 -0.97 -5.87
CA TRP A 125 -1.00 -1.19 -5.95
C TRP A 125 -1.76 -0.69 -4.70
N ALA A 126 -1.06 -0.10 -3.73
CA ALA A 126 -1.60 0.20 -2.40
C ALA A 126 -2.23 -1.02 -1.71
N ALA A 127 -1.65 -2.20 -1.98
CA ALA A 127 -2.14 -3.50 -1.51
C ALA A 127 -1.16 -4.17 -0.54
N ALA A 128 -0.11 -3.46 -0.10
CA ALA A 128 0.87 -3.94 0.86
C ALA A 128 1.08 -2.97 2.02
N ALA A 129 1.41 -3.53 3.18
CA ALA A 129 1.78 -2.81 4.38
C ALA A 129 3.04 -3.40 5.02
N ASN A 130 3.95 -2.54 5.52
CA ASN A 130 5.01 -2.94 6.43
C ASN A 130 4.62 -2.54 7.86
N ILE A 131 4.49 -3.53 8.74
CA ILE A 131 4.14 -3.36 10.14
C ILE A 131 5.42 -3.50 10.96
N TYR A 132 5.74 -2.51 11.79
CA TYR A 132 6.97 -2.55 12.61
C TYR A 132 6.68 -2.84 14.09
N ARG A 133 5.42 -2.72 14.53
CA ARG A 133 5.03 -2.95 15.93
C ARG A 133 3.59 -3.43 16.04
N VAL A 134 3.34 -4.36 16.97
CA VAL A 134 2.01 -4.78 17.39
C VAL A 134 1.90 -4.70 18.92
N GLY A 135 1.01 -3.86 19.42
CA GLY A 135 0.95 -3.46 20.83
C GLY A 135 2.31 -2.92 21.27
N ASP A 136 2.89 -3.55 22.29
CA ASP A 136 4.22 -3.25 22.83
C ASP A 136 5.34 -4.12 22.21
N THR A 137 5.00 -5.00 21.26
CA THR A 137 5.96 -5.92 20.63
C THR A 137 6.51 -5.32 19.34
N TRP A 138 7.82 -5.05 19.32
CA TRP A 138 8.56 -4.72 18.12
C TRP A 138 8.72 -5.95 17.22
N LEU A 139 8.63 -5.74 15.90
CA LEU A 139 8.78 -6.79 14.90
C LEU A 139 10.19 -6.78 14.33
N ASP A 140 11.17 -6.99 15.22
CA ASP A 140 12.62 -6.86 14.99
C ASP A 140 13.38 -8.18 15.25
N SER A 141 12.65 -9.29 15.35
CA SER A 141 13.21 -10.61 15.63
C SER A 141 12.39 -11.70 14.96
N GLN A 142 13.05 -12.79 14.57
CA GLN A 142 12.40 -13.97 13.97
C GLN A 142 11.17 -14.42 14.78
N LYS A 143 11.32 -14.54 16.10
CA LYS A 143 10.24 -14.99 17.00
C LYS A 143 9.00 -14.10 16.91
N SER A 144 9.19 -12.77 16.89
CA SER A 144 8.08 -11.81 16.83
C SER A 144 7.44 -11.80 15.44
N ILE A 145 8.26 -11.70 14.38
CA ILE A 145 7.80 -11.65 12.99
C ILE A 145 7.04 -12.92 12.63
N GLU A 146 7.60 -14.10 12.87
CA GLU A 146 6.93 -15.37 12.54
C GLU A 146 5.66 -15.61 13.35
N ARG A 147 5.58 -15.10 14.59
CA ARG A 147 4.34 -15.17 15.39
C ARG A 147 3.23 -14.41 14.71
N TYR A 148 3.48 -13.16 14.31
CA TYR A 148 2.45 -12.32 13.72
C TYR A 148 2.19 -12.66 12.24
N ALA A 149 3.18 -13.21 11.53
CA ALA A 149 3.01 -13.80 10.21
C ALA A 149 1.95 -14.89 10.20
N ARG A 150 2.07 -15.89 11.10
CA ARG A 150 1.06 -16.97 11.21
C ARG A 150 -0.35 -16.45 11.50
N ILE A 151 -0.46 -15.35 12.25
CA ILE A 151 -1.75 -14.74 12.55
C ILE A 151 -2.30 -14.04 11.29
N ALA A 152 -1.46 -13.27 10.60
CA ALA A 152 -1.80 -12.61 9.34
C ALA A 152 -2.26 -13.60 8.27
N GLU A 153 -1.51 -14.68 8.05
CA GLU A 153 -1.83 -15.77 7.10
C GLU A 153 -3.15 -16.47 7.45
N SER A 154 -3.50 -16.54 8.74
CA SER A 154 -4.77 -17.16 9.19
C SER A 154 -6.03 -16.35 8.90
N LEU A 155 -5.90 -15.15 8.31
CA LEU A 155 -7.04 -14.30 7.96
C LEU A 155 -7.65 -14.68 6.62
N GLY A 156 -6.86 -15.19 5.67
CA GLY A 156 -7.37 -15.59 4.36
C GLY A 156 -6.29 -16.10 3.40
N PRO A 157 -6.65 -16.95 2.43
CA PRO A 157 -5.72 -17.48 1.42
C PRO A 157 -5.15 -16.43 0.47
N GLU A 158 -5.78 -15.25 0.39
CA GLU A 158 -5.32 -14.11 -0.41
C GLU A 158 -4.15 -13.34 0.22
N VAL A 159 -3.84 -13.62 1.49
CA VAL A 159 -2.83 -12.90 2.25
C VAL A 159 -1.46 -13.53 2.00
N PHE A 160 -0.54 -12.73 1.48
CA PHE A 160 0.86 -13.08 1.43
C PHE A 160 1.63 -12.38 2.55
N VAL A 161 2.54 -13.11 3.17
CA VAL A 161 3.46 -12.58 4.18
C VAL A 161 4.87 -12.95 3.76
N ARG A 162 5.79 -11.97 3.75
CA ARG A 162 7.20 -12.29 3.49
C ARG A 162 7.78 -13.10 4.65
N PRO A 163 8.55 -14.16 4.37
CA PRO A 163 9.21 -14.92 5.43
C PRO A 163 10.28 -14.08 6.12
N PHE A 164 10.60 -14.44 7.36
CA PHE A 164 11.73 -13.87 8.06
C PHE A 164 13.04 -14.25 7.37
N GLY A 165 13.94 -13.27 7.21
CA GLY A 165 15.29 -13.51 6.71
C GLY A 165 15.94 -12.27 6.13
N PHE A 166 17.10 -12.47 5.49
CA PHE A 166 18.00 -11.39 5.04
C PHE A 166 18.17 -11.35 3.51
N ASN A 167 17.55 -12.29 2.79
CA ASN A 167 17.66 -12.41 1.34
C ASN A 167 16.58 -11.58 0.63
N PRO A 168 16.73 -11.33 -0.69
CA PRO A 168 15.69 -10.70 -1.47
C PRO A 168 14.35 -11.46 -1.36
N GLY A 169 13.28 -10.75 -0.99
CA GLY A 169 11.96 -11.33 -0.74
C GLY A 169 11.68 -11.70 0.72
N GLU A 170 12.67 -11.59 1.60
CA GLU A 170 12.55 -11.79 3.05
C GLU A 170 12.57 -10.45 3.79
N THR A 171 12.19 -10.45 5.08
CA THR A 171 12.23 -9.27 5.96
C THR A 171 12.68 -9.63 7.37
N ASP A 172 13.55 -8.83 7.99
CA ASP A 172 14.11 -9.08 9.33
C ASP A 172 13.78 -8.00 10.38
N ASP A 173 13.30 -6.83 9.94
CA ASP A 173 13.03 -5.65 10.78
C ASP A 173 11.57 -5.17 10.75
N HIS A 174 10.70 -5.89 10.04
CA HIS A 174 9.26 -5.66 10.00
C HIS A 174 8.51 -6.90 9.51
N LEU A 175 7.18 -6.87 9.66
CA LEU A 175 6.27 -7.81 9.00
C LEU A 175 5.73 -7.16 7.73
N HIS A 176 6.05 -7.72 6.57
CA HIS A 176 5.45 -7.33 5.29
C HIS A 176 4.22 -8.20 5.03
N VAL A 177 3.08 -7.56 4.79
CA VAL A 177 1.84 -8.21 4.39
C VAL A 177 1.35 -7.59 3.09
N ASP A 178 0.85 -8.41 2.17
CA ASP A 178 0.22 -7.92 0.95
C ASP A 178 -0.93 -8.81 0.46
N LEU A 179 -1.80 -8.20 -0.36
CA LEU A 179 -2.97 -8.81 -0.99
C LEU A 179 -2.77 -9.01 -2.50
N GLY A 180 -1.52 -9.07 -2.95
CA GLY A 180 -1.13 -9.14 -4.36
C GLY A 180 -1.41 -7.87 -5.16
N TYR A 181 -1.54 -8.03 -6.48
CA TYR A 181 -1.65 -6.93 -7.46
C TYR A 181 -3.10 -6.47 -7.65
N LEU A 182 -3.74 -6.04 -6.55
CA LEU A 182 -5.18 -5.75 -6.53
C LEU A 182 -5.55 -4.50 -7.34
N LEU A 183 -6.47 -4.66 -8.29
CA LEU A 183 -7.10 -3.56 -9.02
C LEU A 183 -8.51 -3.33 -8.51
N SER A 184 -8.88 -2.07 -8.34
CA SER A 184 -10.22 -1.66 -7.90
C SER A 184 -10.80 -0.64 -8.86
N THR A 185 -11.91 -1.02 -9.50
CA THR A 185 -12.71 -0.14 -10.37
C THR A 185 -13.93 0.34 -9.59
N PRO A 186 -14.00 1.64 -9.23
CA PRO A 186 -15.11 2.16 -8.44
C PRO A 186 -16.45 2.12 -9.19
N ARG A 187 -17.57 2.02 -8.45
CA ARG A 187 -18.91 2.06 -9.05
C ARG A 187 -19.09 3.35 -9.87
N GLY A 188 -19.62 3.21 -11.09
CA GLY A 188 -19.79 4.33 -12.02
C GLY A 188 -18.59 4.62 -12.92
N TYR A 189 -17.50 3.86 -12.78
CA TYR A 189 -16.32 3.91 -13.65
C TYR A 189 -16.22 2.62 -14.48
N SER A 190 -15.48 2.68 -15.59
CA SER A 190 -15.30 1.56 -16.51
C SER A 190 -13.84 1.43 -16.95
N GLU A 191 -13.35 0.20 -17.06
CA GLU A 191 -12.02 -0.11 -17.58
C GLU A 191 -11.95 -0.07 -19.10
N LEU A 192 -13.11 -0.09 -19.78
CA LEU A 192 -13.24 -0.16 -21.24
C LEU A 192 -13.31 1.21 -21.94
N GLN A 193 -13.24 2.30 -21.17
CA GLN A 193 -13.16 3.68 -21.69
C GLN A 193 -11.72 4.10 -21.91
#